data_AF-A0A9E4KL82-F1
#
_entry.id   AF-A0A9E4KL82-F1
#
_cell.length_a   1.000
_cell.length_b   1.000
_cell.length_c   1.000
_cell.angle_alpha   90.00
_cell.angle_beta   90.00
_cell.angle_gamma   90.00
#
_symmetry.space_group_name_H-M   'P 1'
#
loop_
_entity.id
_entity.type
_entity.pdbx_description
1 polymer ?
#
loop_
_entity_poly.entity_id
_entity_poly.type
_entity_poly.pdbx_seq_one_letter_code
_entity_poly.pdbx_strand_id
1 'polypeptide(L)'
;MTQPTLEEDTVAEQPSEKAMQRMRVFVEKFTEKSGTYVHPGEGVTEAVILGLAQNIDDTGRPLCPCRFYPDKQEEVKHRTWICACDDMQIYKYCHCLLFVDEEGLPITEYLPEDHEGRAMYGEVKDPHPDKGRVLRHKAEEREIERRERPS
;
A
#
# COMPACT_ATOMS: atom_id res chain seq x y z
N MET A 1 46.27 -3.55 -17.80
CA MET A 1 45.22 -4.16 -16.96
C MET A 1 44.75 -3.11 -15.99
N THR A 2 43.66 -2.41 -16.32
CA THR A 2 42.96 -1.59 -15.32
C THR A 2 41.51 -1.52 -15.78
N GLN A 3 40.67 -2.33 -15.14
CA GLN A 3 39.22 -2.24 -15.29
C GLN A 3 38.74 -0.95 -14.60
N PRO A 4 37.80 -0.20 -15.18
CA PRO A 4 37.14 0.89 -14.46
C PRO A 4 36.20 0.31 -13.39
N THR A 5 36.25 0.89 -12.20
CA THR A 5 35.43 0.58 -11.03
C THR A 5 33.97 0.91 -11.30
N LEU A 6 33.12 -0.12 -11.28
CA LEU A 6 31.67 -0.01 -11.23
C LEU A 6 31.24 0.19 -9.77
N GLU A 7 31.23 1.43 -9.29
CA GLU A 7 30.57 1.82 -8.04
C GLU A 7 30.04 3.25 -8.18
N GLU A 8 29.01 3.40 -9.02
CA GLU A 8 28.02 4.47 -8.87
C GLU A 8 26.69 3.80 -8.49
N ASP A 9 26.66 3.26 -7.26
CA ASP A 9 25.40 3.00 -6.59
C ASP A 9 24.68 4.34 -6.47
N THR A 10 23.64 4.52 -7.30
CA THR A 10 22.71 5.62 -7.19
C THR A 10 22.09 5.56 -5.79
N VAL A 11 22.65 6.33 -4.85
CA VAL A 11 22.09 6.48 -3.52
C VAL A 11 20.72 7.09 -3.74
N ALA A 12 19.66 6.28 -3.58
CA ALA A 12 18.30 6.79 -3.58
C ALA A 12 18.26 7.91 -2.53
N GLU A 13 17.95 9.12 -2.98
CA GLU A 13 17.90 10.29 -2.12
C GLU A 13 16.90 9.98 -0.99
N GLN A 14 17.36 10.04 0.25
CA GLN A 14 16.50 9.71 1.38
C GLN A 14 15.32 10.69 1.41
N PRO A 15 14.08 10.22 1.66
CA PRO A 15 12.93 11.10 1.68
C PRO A 15 13.06 12.13 2.79
N SER A 16 12.41 13.27 2.60
CA SER A 16 12.43 14.37 3.54
C SER A 16 11.85 13.95 4.89
N GLU A 17 12.44 14.46 5.98
CA GLU A 17 11.95 14.25 7.35
C GLU A 17 10.47 14.64 7.51
N LYS A 18 10.03 15.65 6.74
CA LYS A 18 8.63 16.07 6.69
C LYS A 18 7.73 15.00 6.08
N ALA A 19 8.13 14.38 4.97
CA ALA A 19 7.39 13.29 4.35
C ALA A 19 7.35 12.06 5.26
N MET A 20 8.49 11.71 5.86
CA MET A 20 8.60 10.61 6.83
C MET A 20 7.66 10.82 8.02
N GLN A 21 7.72 11.98 8.68
CA GLN A 21 6.86 12.28 9.83
C GLN A 21 5.38 12.26 9.46
N ARG A 22 5.04 12.79 8.28
CA ARG A 22 3.66 12.73 7.76
C ARG A 22 3.18 11.29 7.60
N MET A 23 4.03 10.41 7.07
CA MET A 23 3.66 9.01 6.88
C MET A 23 3.55 8.23 8.19
N ARG A 24 4.44 8.45 9.16
CA ARG A 24 4.33 7.82 10.49
C ARG A 24 3.00 8.17 11.18
N VAL A 25 2.66 9.46 11.22
CA VAL A 25 1.38 9.92 11.80
C VAL A 25 0.17 9.39 11.03
N PHE A 26 0.27 9.30 9.70
CA PHE A 26 -0.80 8.72 8.89
C PHE A 26 -1.01 7.24 9.23
N VAL A 27 0.05 6.44 9.30
CA VAL A 27 -0.03 5.00 9.60
C VAL A 27 -0.64 4.76 10.97
N GLU A 28 -0.15 5.44 12.01
CA GLU A 28 -0.67 5.35 13.38
C GLU A 28 -2.16 5.66 13.47
N LYS A 29 -2.61 6.76 12.84
CA LYS A 29 -4.03 7.13 12.85
C LYS A 29 -4.88 6.20 11.99
N PHE A 30 -4.32 5.69 10.90
CA PHE A 30 -5.06 4.84 9.99
C PHE A 30 -5.31 3.47 10.61
N THR A 31 -4.31 2.84 11.28
CA THR A 31 -4.48 1.57 12.00
C THR A 31 -5.61 1.62 13.02
N GLU A 32 -5.69 2.69 13.82
CA GLU A 32 -6.80 2.91 14.75
C GLU A 32 -8.16 3.00 14.05
N LYS A 33 -8.21 3.77 12.95
CA LYS A 33 -9.43 4.02 12.17
C LYS A 33 -9.91 2.78 11.41
N SER A 34 -9.01 1.99 10.85
CA SER A 34 -9.34 0.76 10.14
C SER A 34 -9.49 -0.43 11.07
N GLY A 35 -9.01 -0.39 12.31
CA GLY A 35 -8.95 -1.57 13.15
C GLY A 35 -8.01 -2.62 12.53
N THR A 36 -6.80 -2.18 12.19
CA THR A 36 -5.73 -3.04 11.68
C THR A 36 -4.45 -2.75 12.44
N TYR A 37 -3.44 -3.58 12.22
CA TYR A 37 -2.12 -3.47 12.83
C TYR A 37 -1.08 -3.22 11.75
N VAL A 38 0.10 -2.75 12.17
CA VAL A 38 1.29 -2.76 11.30
C VAL A 38 1.94 -4.13 11.31
N HIS A 39 2.61 -4.52 10.22
CA HIS A 39 3.26 -5.82 10.14
C HIS A 39 4.28 -6.02 11.28
N PRO A 40 4.28 -7.17 11.97
CA PRO A 40 5.20 -7.44 13.08
C PRO A 40 6.63 -7.74 12.61
N GLY A 41 6.80 -8.12 11.35
CA GLY A 41 8.11 -8.40 10.75
C GLY A 41 9.01 -7.16 10.73
N GLU A 42 10.23 -7.34 11.23
CA GLU A 42 11.24 -6.29 11.32
C GLU A 42 11.52 -5.66 9.94
N GLY A 43 11.55 -4.32 9.88
CA GLY A 43 11.86 -3.58 8.67
C GLY A 43 10.75 -3.49 7.61
N VAL A 44 9.71 -4.35 7.63
CA VAL A 44 8.62 -4.33 6.64
C VAL A 44 7.87 -3.00 6.68
N THR A 45 7.38 -2.62 7.86
CA THR A 45 6.66 -1.36 8.07
C THR A 45 7.51 -0.14 7.70
N GLU A 46 8.79 -0.14 8.07
CA GLU A 46 9.71 0.97 7.79
C GLU A 46 9.98 1.11 6.30
N ALA A 47 10.22 0.01 5.58
CA ALA A 47 10.44 0.02 4.15
C ALA A 47 9.23 0.57 3.37
N VAL A 48 8.01 0.20 3.79
CA VAL A 48 6.79 0.73 3.16
C VAL A 48 6.60 2.21 3.49
N ILE A 49 6.84 2.65 4.73
CA ILE A 49 6.79 4.08 5.11
C ILE A 49 7.81 4.89 4.30
N LEU A 50 9.03 4.38 4.14
CA LEU A 50 10.09 5.00 3.34
C LEU A 50 9.64 5.19 1.88
N GLY A 51 9.11 4.14 1.25
CA GLY A 51 8.63 4.22 -0.12
C GLY A 51 7.42 5.16 -0.30
N LEU A 52 6.51 5.19 0.68
CA LEU A 52 5.39 6.14 0.69
C LEU A 52 5.87 7.58 0.82
N ALA A 53 6.86 7.82 1.68
CA ALA A 53 7.47 9.13 1.86
C ALA A 53 8.23 9.57 0.60
N GLN A 54 8.98 8.67 -0.04
CA GLN A 54 9.65 8.95 -1.31
C GLN A 54 8.64 9.36 -2.38
N ASN A 55 7.52 8.64 -2.50
CA ASN A 55 6.48 9.00 -3.46
C ASN A 55 5.82 10.35 -3.15
N ILE A 56 5.75 10.78 -1.89
CA ILE A 56 5.33 12.14 -1.53
C ILE A 56 6.30 13.17 -2.08
N ASP A 57 7.60 12.98 -1.94
CA ASP A 57 8.58 13.94 -2.43
C ASP A 57 8.61 13.95 -3.98
N ASP A 58 8.52 12.78 -4.62
CA ASP A 58 8.51 12.64 -6.08
C ASP A 58 7.25 13.20 -6.74
N THR A 59 6.07 12.96 -6.14
CA THR A 59 4.77 13.16 -6.81
C THR A 59 3.80 14.07 -6.04
N GLY A 60 4.17 14.50 -4.84
CA GLY A 60 3.30 15.21 -3.92
C GLY A 60 2.25 14.32 -3.22
N ARG A 61 2.17 13.02 -3.54
CA ARG A 61 1.16 12.09 -3.01
C ARG A 61 1.79 10.72 -2.64
N PRO A 62 1.30 10.06 -1.58
CA PRO A 62 1.85 8.77 -1.14
C PRO A 62 1.33 7.63 -2.02
N LEU A 63 1.80 7.52 -3.26
CA LEU A 63 1.52 6.35 -4.10
C LEU A 63 2.01 5.07 -3.43
N CYS A 64 1.27 3.99 -3.63
CA CYS A 64 1.58 2.66 -3.11
C CYS A 64 2.98 2.20 -3.57
N PRO A 65 3.95 2.00 -2.66
CA PRO A 65 5.33 1.74 -3.05
C PRO A 65 5.57 0.31 -3.53
N CYS A 66 4.66 -0.62 -3.23
CA CYS A 66 4.77 -2.02 -3.65
C CYS A 66 4.25 -2.27 -5.07
N ARG A 67 4.12 -1.23 -5.90
CA ARG A 67 3.63 -1.31 -7.29
C ARG A 67 4.57 -0.58 -8.24
N PHE A 68 4.70 -1.12 -9.45
CA PHE A 68 5.37 -0.43 -10.56
C PHE A 68 4.41 0.53 -11.27
N TYR A 69 4.91 1.71 -11.64
CA TYR A 69 4.15 2.70 -12.40
C TYR A 69 4.99 3.14 -13.61
N PRO A 70 4.51 2.94 -14.85
CA PRO A 70 5.18 3.50 -16.03
C PRO A 70 5.27 5.03 -15.96
N ASP A 71 4.21 5.68 -15.46
CA ASP A 71 4.16 7.11 -15.19
C ASP A 71 3.46 7.36 -13.84
N LYS A 72 4.25 7.72 -12.82
CA LYS A 72 3.73 8.03 -11.49
C LYS A 72 2.82 9.28 -11.49
N GLN A 73 3.10 10.28 -12.33
CA GLN A 73 2.35 11.53 -12.34
C GLN A 73 0.97 11.35 -12.97
N GLU A 74 0.85 10.51 -13.99
CA GLU A 74 -0.45 10.11 -14.53
C GLU A 74 -1.25 9.32 -13.48
N GLU A 75 -0.62 8.37 -12.80
CA GLU A 75 -1.34 7.52 -11.83
C GLU A 75 -1.93 8.31 -10.65
N VAL A 76 -1.24 9.36 -10.20
CA VAL A 76 -1.75 10.26 -9.14
C VAL A 76 -3.11 10.87 -9.51
N LYS A 77 -3.41 11.06 -10.80
CA LYS A 77 -4.69 11.62 -11.26
C LYS A 77 -5.86 10.65 -11.05
N HIS A 78 -5.63 9.35 -11.19
CA HIS A 78 -6.63 8.31 -10.96
C HIS A 78 -6.92 8.09 -9.48
N ARG A 79 -5.90 8.31 -8.63
CA ARG A 79 -5.99 8.21 -7.15
C ARG A 79 -6.21 6.79 -6.61
N THR A 80 -6.47 5.79 -7.44
CA THR A 80 -6.69 4.38 -7.08
C THR A 80 -5.62 3.86 -6.12
N TRP A 81 -4.35 4.21 -6.36
CA TRP A 81 -3.20 3.72 -5.59
C TRP A 81 -2.60 4.71 -4.60
N ILE A 82 -3.31 5.79 -4.25
CA ILE A 82 -2.83 6.71 -3.21
C ILE A 82 -3.16 6.13 -1.84
N CYS A 83 -2.16 5.94 -0.98
CA CYS A 83 -2.33 5.33 0.34
C CYS A 83 -3.25 6.16 1.25
N ALA A 84 -4.25 5.59 1.93
CA ALA A 84 -4.73 4.21 1.81
C ALA A 84 -5.48 4.01 0.47
N CYS A 85 -5.00 3.08 -0.35
CA CYS A 85 -5.53 2.85 -1.70
C CYS A 85 -6.98 2.36 -1.68
N ASP A 86 -7.60 2.33 -2.86
CA ASP A 86 -9.00 1.89 -2.99
C ASP A 86 -9.19 0.46 -2.52
N ASP A 87 -8.25 -0.45 -2.78
CA ASP A 87 -8.34 -1.83 -2.28
C ASP A 87 -8.40 -1.88 -0.73
N MET A 88 -7.64 -1.02 -0.05
CA MET A 88 -7.69 -0.90 1.40
C MET A 88 -9.01 -0.24 1.87
N GLN A 89 -9.52 0.75 1.14
CA GLN A 89 -10.75 1.45 1.51
C GLN A 89 -12.05 0.74 1.10
N ILE A 90 -11.98 -0.25 0.22
CA ILE A 90 -13.12 -1.02 -0.30
C ILE A 90 -13.10 -2.44 0.27
N TYR A 91 -11.97 -3.13 0.17
CA TYR A 91 -11.81 -4.54 0.57
C TYR A 91 -11.04 -4.72 1.88
N LYS A 92 -10.47 -3.66 2.45
CA LYS A 92 -9.57 -3.73 3.61
C LYS A 92 -8.32 -4.58 3.38
N TYR A 93 -7.95 -4.75 2.12
CA TYR A 93 -6.79 -5.51 1.70
C TYR A 93 -5.59 -4.59 1.47
N CYS A 94 -4.45 -4.89 2.08
CA CYS A 94 -3.19 -4.17 1.89
C CYS A 94 -2.13 -5.11 1.31
N HIS A 95 -1.87 -5.02 0.00
CA HIS A 95 -0.82 -5.80 -0.66
C HIS A 95 0.58 -5.54 -0.09
N CYS A 96 0.87 -4.30 0.34
CA CYS A 96 2.17 -3.98 0.92
C CYS A 96 2.36 -4.53 2.35
N LEU A 97 1.34 -5.21 2.91
CA LEU A 97 1.31 -5.71 4.28
C LEU A 97 1.49 -4.64 5.36
N LEU A 98 1.30 -3.35 5.04
CA LEU A 98 1.38 -2.28 6.02
C LEU A 98 0.20 -2.28 7.00
N PHE A 99 -0.98 -2.71 6.53
CA PHE A 99 -2.20 -2.82 7.33
C PHE A 99 -2.68 -4.26 7.29
N VAL A 100 -2.51 -4.97 8.39
CA VAL A 100 -2.73 -6.42 8.54
C VAL A 100 -3.54 -6.70 9.79
N ASP A 101 -3.92 -7.96 10.00
CA ASP A 101 -4.46 -8.44 11.27
C ASP A 101 -3.36 -8.59 12.35
N GLU A 102 -3.74 -9.12 13.52
CA GLU A 102 -2.81 -9.33 14.66
C GLU A 102 -1.72 -10.37 14.36
N GLU A 103 -1.97 -11.29 13.43
CA GLU A 103 -1.04 -12.35 13.04
C GLU A 103 -0.07 -11.89 11.94
N GLY A 104 -0.27 -10.68 11.39
CA GLY A 104 0.52 -10.14 10.29
C GLY A 104 0.00 -10.53 8.91
N LEU A 105 -1.22 -11.09 8.82
CA LEU A 105 -1.83 -11.50 7.56
C LEU A 105 -2.68 -10.38 6.95
N PRO A 106 -2.71 -10.23 5.62
CA PRO A 106 -3.62 -9.29 4.98
C PRO A 106 -5.06 -9.80 5.09
N ILE A 107 -5.99 -8.88 5.36
CA ILE A 107 -7.42 -9.21 5.38
C ILE A 107 -7.90 -9.45 3.94
N THR A 108 -8.44 -10.63 3.66
CA THR A 108 -8.91 -11.04 2.31
C THR A 108 -10.41 -11.35 2.26
N GLU A 109 -11.12 -11.24 3.39
CA GLU A 109 -12.56 -11.54 3.52
C GLU A 109 -13.43 -10.84 2.47
N TYR A 110 -13.09 -9.62 2.05
CA TYR A 110 -13.93 -8.84 1.16
C TYR A 110 -13.46 -8.82 -0.30
N LEU A 111 -12.37 -9.51 -0.61
CA LEU A 111 -11.87 -9.61 -1.97
C LEU A 111 -12.80 -10.49 -2.85
N PRO A 112 -12.83 -10.25 -4.17
CA PRO A 112 -13.40 -11.19 -5.13
C PRO A 112 -12.77 -12.58 -5.02
N GLU A 113 -13.53 -13.64 -5.33
CA GLU A 113 -13.07 -15.04 -5.24
C GLU A 113 -11.86 -15.34 -6.13
N ASP A 114 -11.77 -14.70 -7.29
CA ASP A 114 -10.68 -14.84 -8.26
C ASP A 114 -9.51 -13.86 -8.02
N HIS A 115 -9.49 -13.17 -6.86
CA HIS A 115 -8.42 -12.24 -6.53
C HIS A 115 -7.16 -12.96 -6.05
N GLU A 116 -5.99 -12.54 -6.54
CA GLU A 116 -4.69 -13.15 -6.23
C GLU A 116 -4.39 -13.25 -4.72
N GLY A 117 -4.76 -12.21 -3.95
CA GLY A 117 -4.64 -12.21 -2.49
C GLY A 117 -5.38 -13.38 -1.83
N ARG A 118 -6.58 -13.74 -2.29
CA ARG A 118 -7.30 -14.92 -1.79
C ARG A 118 -6.67 -16.23 -2.24
N ALA A 119 -6.15 -16.29 -3.47
CA ALA A 119 -5.44 -17.48 -3.93
C ALA A 119 -4.17 -17.77 -3.11
N MET A 120 -3.48 -16.72 -2.66
CA MET A 120 -2.23 -16.83 -1.89
C MET A 120 -2.45 -17.04 -0.39
N TYR A 121 -3.34 -16.28 0.23
CA TYR A 121 -3.53 -16.28 1.69
C TYR A 121 -4.78 -17.05 2.15
N GLY A 122 -5.61 -17.51 1.23
CA GLY A 122 -6.94 -18.02 1.55
C GLY A 122 -7.87 -16.90 2.02
N GLU A 123 -8.89 -17.28 2.80
CA GLU A 123 -9.82 -16.33 3.40
C GLU A 123 -9.38 -15.97 4.83
N VAL A 124 -8.86 -14.76 4.98
CA VAL A 124 -8.47 -14.14 6.26
C VAL A 124 -9.59 -13.19 6.67
N LYS A 125 -10.21 -13.46 7.81
CA LYS A 125 -11.36 -12.71 8.34
C LYS A 125 -10.95 -11.35 8.85
N ASP A 126 -11.85 -10.38 8.72
CA ASP A 126 -11.69 -9.07 9.34
C ASP A 126 -12.05 -9.15 10.83
N PRO A 127 -11.10 -8.91 11.76
CA PRO A 127 -11.39 -8.89 13.20
C PRO A 127 -12.28 -7.70 13.61
N HIS A 128 -12.34 -6.64 12.80
CA HIS A 128 -13.04 -5.38 13.08
C HIS A 128 -13.86 -4.91 11.87
N PRO A 129 -14.95 -5.64 11.51
CA PRO A 129 -15.75 -5.36 10.31
C PRO A 129 -16.54 -4.04 10.37
N ASP A 130 -16.71 -3.48 11.58
CA ASP A 130 -17.34 -2.18 11.83
C ASP A 130 -16.41 -0.99 11.55
N LYS A 131 -15.10 -1.23 11.36
CA LYS A 131 -14.07 -0.20 11.16
C LYS A 131 -13.53 -0.17 9.74
N GLY A 132 -13.15 1.03 9.30
CA GLY A 132 -12.58 1.25 7.97
C GLY A 132 -13.59 1.11 6.83
N ARG A 133 -13.12 0.59 5.69
CA ARG A 133 -13.91 0.30 4.49
C ARG A 133 -14.91 1.40 4.07
N VAL A 134 -14.46 2.65 4.11
CA VAL A 134 -15.32 3.83 3.87
C VAL A 134 -15.85 3.89 2.43
N LEU A 135 -15.18 3.20 1.49
CA LEU A 135 -15.56 3.11 0.08
C LEU A 135 -16.21 1.78 -0.30
N ARG A 136 -16.60 0.92 0.65
CA ARG A 136 -17.19 -0.42 0.37
C ARG A 136 -18.33 -0.42 -0.66
N HIS A 137 -19.08 0.67 -0.78
CA HIS A 137 -20.16 0.83 -1.75
C HIS A 137 -19.67 0.90 -3.22
N LYS A 138 -18.36 1.05 -3.45
CA LYS A 138 -17.71 1.07 -4.78
C LYS A 138 -17.10 -0.27 -5.20
N ALA A 139 -17.38 -1.37 -4.47
CA ALA A 139 -16.78 -2.67 -4.76
C ALA A 139 -17.01 -3.12 -6.23
N GLU A 140 -18.22 -2.92 -6.76
CA GLU A 140 -18.53 -3.27 -8.15
C GLU A 140 -17.73 -2.42 -9.16
N GLU A 141 -17.67 -1.10 -8.95
CA GLU A 141 -16.88 -0.17 -9.79
C GLU A 141 -15.40 -0.56 -9.79
N ARG A 142 -14.87 -0.89 -8.60
CA ARG A 142 -13.47 -1.28 -8.44
C ARG A 142 -13.17 -2.61 -9.12
N GLU A 143 -14.09 -3.56 -9.08
CA GLU A 143 -13.92 -4.85 -9.75
C GLU A 143 -13.91 -4.71 -11.28
N ILE A 144 -14.74 -3.82 -11.83
CA ILE A 144 -14.69 -3.47 -13.25
C ILE A 144 -13.32 -2.86 -13.59
N GLU A 145 -12.87 -1.86 -12.83
CA GLU A 145 -11.57 -1.21 -13.05
C GLU A 145 -10.41 -2.22 -12.97
N ARG A 146 -10.42 -3.14 -11.99
CA ARG A 146 -9.37 -4.16 -11.82
C ARG A 146 -9.23 -5.04 -13.07
N ARG A 147 -10.35 -5.39 -13.71
CA ARG A 147 -10.38 -6.24 -14.92
C ARG A 147 -9.99 -5.49 -16.18
N GLU A 148 -10.38 -4.21 -16.29
CA GLU A 148 -10.13 -3.38 -17.48
C GLU A 148 -8.73 -2.75 -17.48
N ARG A 149 -8.19 -2.46 -16.29
CA ARG A 149 -6.86 -1.90 -16.07
C ARG A 149 -6.04 -2.83 -15.15
N PRO A 150 -5.76 -4.07 -15.60
CA PRO A 150 -4.95 -5.00 -14.83
C PRO A 150 -3.57 -4.39 -14.63
N SER A 151 -3.02 -4.65 -13.45
CA SER A 151 -1.95 -3.84 -12.92
C SER A 151 -0.62 -3.97 -13.64
#